data_AF-A0A644ZQV2-F1
#
_entry.id   AF-A0A644ZQV2-F1
#
_cell.length_a   1.000
_cell.length_b   1.000
_cell.length_c   1.000
_cell.angle_alpha   90.00
_cell.angle_beta   90.00
_cell.angle_gamma   90.00
#
_symmetry.space_group_name_H-M   'P 1'
#
loop_
_entity.id
_entity.type
_entity.pdbx_description
1 polymer ?
#
loop_
_entity_poly.entity_id
_entity_poly.type
_entity_poly.pdbx_seq_one_letter_code
_entity_poly.pdbx_strand_id
1 'polypeptide(L)' 'MENRRQEDAPLRAPNAEGNVWPKQVCPAFEPRAGAPPGLRQCWYCRSADFHLDKPRALDVGVCYWPKKVMK' A
#
# COMPACT_ATOMS: atom_id res chain seq x y z
N MET A 1 22.60 7.23 -10.22
CA MET A 1 21.37 7.88 -9.74
C MET A 1 20.21 6.97 -10.10
N GLU A 2 19.75 6.14 -9.17
CA GLU A 2 18.58 5.30 -9.40
C GLU A 2 17.38 6.19 -9.71
N ASN A 3 16.87 6.05 -10.92
CA ASN A 3 15.64 6.66 -11.39
C ASN A 3 14.52 6.15 -10.48
N ARG A 4 14.21 6.91 -9.41
CA ARG A 4 13.06 6.65 -8.55
C ARG A 4 11.85 6.76 -9.45
N ARG A 5 11.34 5.61 -9.90
CA ARG A 5 10.09 5.52 -10.66
C ARG A 5 9.06 6.32 -9.88
N GLN A 6 8.25 7.15 -10.56
CA GLN A 6 7.16 7.92 -9.90
C GLN A 6 6.26 7.01 -9.04
N GLU A 7 6.20 5.73 -9.40
CA GLU A 7 5.55 4.62 -8.72
C GLU A 7 6.10 4.34 -7.32
N ASP A 8 7.26 4.86 -6.93
CA ASP A 8 7.86 4.71 -5.59
C ASP A 8 7.76 6.01 -4.75
N ALA A 9 7.12 7.06 -5.30
CA ALA A 9 7.01 8.34 -4.61
C ALA A 9 5.95 8.30 -3.49
N PRO A 10 6.19 8.96 -2.35
CA PRO A 10 5.17 9.10 -1.32
C PRO A 10 3.98 9.89 -1.86
N LEU A 11 2.78 9.40 -1.56
CA LEU A 11 1.53 10.05 -1.89
C LEU A 11 1.27 11.20 -0.91
N ARG A 12 0.70 12.31 -1.41
CA ARG A 12 0.30 13.45 -0.57
C ARG A 12 -1.02 13.22 0.18
N ALA A 13 -1.80 12.22 -0.25
CA ALA A 13 -3.05 11.78 0.34
C ALA A 13 -3.26 10.29 0.01
N PRO A 14 -4.17 9.56 0.69
CA PRO A 14 -4.53 8.21 0.29
C PRO A 14 -5.07 8.19 -1.14
N ASN A 15 -4.59 7.25 -1.97
CA ASN A 15 -5.10 7.09 -3.33
C ASN A 15 -6.40 6.27 -3.32
N ALA A 16 -7.46 6.79 -2.69
CA ALA A 16 -8.72 6.07 -2.48
C ALA A 16 -9.25 5.44 -3.78
N GLU A 17 -9.56 4.15 -3.73
CA GLU A 17 -10.01 3.29 -4.84
C GLU A 17 -9.03 3.15 -6.02
N GLY A 18 -7.86 3.78 -5.92
CA GLY A 18 -6.80 3.71 -6.91
C GLY A 18 -5.71 2.70 -6.58
N ASN A 19 -4.77 2.57 -7.51
CA ASN A 19 -3.62 1.69 -7.38
C ASN A 19 -2.60 2.28 -6.38
N VAL A 20 -2.08 1.41 -5.53
CA VAL A 20 -0.98 1.70 -4.61
C VAL A 20 0.14 0.72 -4.91
N TRP A 21 1.28 1.28 -5.28
CA TRP A 21 2.45 0.49 -5.62
C TRP A 21 3.16 0.00 -4.38
N PRO A 22 3.95 -1.08 -4.52
CA PRO A 22 4.53 -1.69 -3.36
C PRO A 22 5.34 -0.74 -2.48
N LYS A 23 6.21 0.09 -3.06
CA LYS A 23 7.07 1.00 -2.28
C LYS A 23 6.41 2.36 -1.97
N GLN A 24 5.14 2.58 -2.33
CA GLN A 24 4.45 3.82 -2.00
C GLN A 24 4.02 3.87 -0.53
N VAL A 25 4.11 5.07 0.01
CA VAL A 25 3.64 5.40 1.35
C VAL A 25 2.64 6.54 1.22
N CYS A 26 1.54 6.50 1.96
CA CYS A 26 0.57 7.60 2.02
C CYS A 26 0.45 8.14 3.47
N PRO A 27 -0.21 9.28 3.69
CA PRO A 27 -0.34 9.85 5.04
C PRO A 27 -1.23 9.02 5.98
N ALA A 28 -2.19 8.24 5.46
CA ALA A 28 -3.07 7.36 6.25
C ALA A 28 -2.50 5.94 6.41
N PHE A 29 -1.18 5.81 6.30
CA PHE A 29 -0.51 4.53 6.30
C PHE A 29 -0.37 3.99 7.71
N GLU A 30 -1.12 2.94 8.00
CA GLU A 30 -0.91 2.10 9.17
C GLU A 30 -0.26 0.78 8.75
N PRO A 31 0.81 0.33 9.44
CA PRO A 31 1.42 -0.96 9.16
C PRO A 31 0.43 -2.11 9.38
N ARG A 32 0.52 -3.15 8.53
CA ARG A 32 -0.19 -4.42 8.77
C ARG A 32 0.26 -5.05 10.09
N ALA A 33 -0.68 -5.70 10.78
CA ALA A 33 -0.35 -6.55 11.92
C ALA A 33 0.54 -7.70 11.46
N GLY A 34 1.70 -7.88 12.10
CA GLY A 34 2.65 -8.96 11.78
C GLY A 34 3.83 -8.56 10.88
N ALA A 35 3.95 -7.28 10.51
CA ALA A 35 5.08 -6.82 9.73
C ALA A 35 6.39 -6.71 10.57
N PRO A 36 7.51 -7.32 10.12
CA PRO A 36 8.82 -7.14 10.72
C PRO A 36 9.26 -5.67 10.91
N PRO A 37 9.84 -5.30 12.07
CA PRO A 37 10.39 -3.97 12.32
C PRO A 37 11.45 -3.57 11.29
N GLY A 38 11.46 -2.30 10.87
CA GLY A 38 12.53 -1.72 10.05
C GLY A 38 12.48 -2.04 8.55
N LEU A 39 11.67 -3.01 8.12
CA LEU A 39 11.48 -3.26 6.70
C LEU A 39 10.57 -2.17 6.14
N ARG A 40 10.94 -1.42 5.09
CA ARG A 40 9.99 -0.59 4.32
C ARG A 40 9.24 -1.51 3.35
N GLN A 41 8.45 -2.42 3.93
CA GLN A 41 7.71 -3.48 3.27
C GLN A 41 6.85 -2.90 2.19
N CYS A 42 6.96 -3.50 1.04
CA CYS A 42 6.38 -3.02 -0.18
C CYS A 42 4.83 -3.21 -0.17
N TRP A 43 4.15 -3.31 0.97
CA TRP A 43 2.79 -3.90 1.10
C TRP A 43 2.01 -3.39 2.33
N TYR A 44 2.47 -2.30 2.92
CA TYR A 44 2.13 -1.95 4.30
C TYR A 44 0.81 -1.24 4.52
N CYS A 45 0.23 -0.58 3.51
CA CYS A 45 -1.02 0.11 3.73
C CYS A 45 -2.08 -0.94 4.13
N ARG A 46 -2.50 -0.93 5.40
CA ARG A 46 -3.57 -1.81 5.92
C ARG A 46 -4.85 -1.72 5.08
N SER A 47 -5.10 -0.53 4.51
CA SER A 47 -6.23 -0.27 3.62
C SER A 47 -6.01 -0.77 2.19
N ALA A 48 -4.78 -1.06 1.78
CA ALA A 48 -4.50 -1.64 0.47
C ALA A 48 -4.89 -3.11 0.44
N ASP A 49 -5.38 -3.58 -0.70
CA ASP A 49 -5.59 -4.98 -0.99
C ASP A 49 -4.85 -5.37 -2.25
N PHE A 50 -4.02 -6.38 -2.11
CA PHE A 50 -3.21 -6.91 -3.21
C PHE A 50 -3.60 -8.35 -3.54
N HIS A 51 -4.74 -8.82 -3.00
CA HIS A 51 -5.26 -10.15 -3.25
C HIS A 51 -4.30 -11.28 -2.83
N LEU A 52 -3.52 -11.07 -1.75
CA LEU A 52 -2.60 -12.09 -1.22
C LEU A 52 -3.32 -13.36 -0.74
N ASP A 53 -4.60 -13.23 -0.36
CA ASP A 53 -5.47 -14.33 0.04
C ASP A 53 -6.23 -14.96 -1.14
N LYS A 54 -6.04 -14.47 -2.37
CA LYS A 54 -6.71 -14.98 -3.57
C LYS A 54 -5.75 -15.84 -4.40
N PRO A 55 -6.27 -16.69 -5.32
CA PRO A 55 -5.44 -17.48 -6.22
C PRO A 55 -4.51 -16.66 -7.12
N ARG A 56 -4.82 -15.37 -7.32
CA ARG A 56 -4.00 -14.44 -8.10
C ARG A 56 -3.76 -13.18 -7.28
N ALA A 57 -2.52 -13.02 -6.84
CA ALA A 57 -2.02 -11.79 -6.27
C ALA A 57 -1.88 -10.70 -7.36
N LEU A 58 -1.96 -9.45 -6.95
CA LEU A 58 -1.75 -8.29 -7.82
C LEU A 58 -0.34 -7.72 -7.62
N ASP A 59 0.26 -7.23 -8.70
CA ASP A 59 1.54 -6.49 -8.64
C ASP A 59 1.39 -5.10 -7.99
N VAL A 60 0.15 -4.58 -7.95
CA VAL A 60 -0.27 -3.33 -7.31
C VAL A 60 -1.44 -3.59 -6.38
N GLY A 61 -1.50 -2.85 -5.27
CA GLY A 61 -2.64 -2.92 -4.36
C GLY A 61 -3.75 -1.96 -4.79
N VAL A 62 -4.98 -2.24 -4.42
CA VAL A 62 -6.11 -1.30 -4.51
C VAL A 62 -6.34 -0.69 -3.13
N CYS A 63 -6.32 0.63 -3.03
CA CYS A 63 -6.51 1.32 -1.76
C CYS A 63 -8.01 1.42 -1.40
N TYR A 64 -8.44 0.70 -0.36
CA TYR A 64 -9.81 0.78 0.15
C TYR A 64 -10.00 1.79 1.29
N TRP A 65 -9.15 2.82 1.38
CA TRP A 65 -9.35 3.89 2.36
C TRP A 65 -10.54 4.79 1.93
N PRO A 66 -11.43 5.26 2.84
CA PRO A 66 -11.52 4.93 4.27
C PRO A 66 -12.44 3.72 4.55
N LYS A 67 -12.99 3.06 3.51
CA LYS A 67 -13.93 1.93 3.63
C LYS A 67 -13.44 0.82 4.58
N LYS A 68 -12.13 0.56 4.64
CA LYS A 68 -11.51 -0.41 5.57
C LYS A 68 -11.35 0.09 7.02
N VAL A 69 -11.39 1.41 7.25
CA VAL A 69 -11.25 2.05 8.58
C VAL A 69 -12.60 2.17 9.28
N MET A 70 -13.70 2.25 8.52
CA MET A 70 -15.07 2.40 9.06
C MET A 70 -15.71 1.06 9.51
N LYS A 71 -14.92 0.02 9.80
CA LYS A 71 -15.42 -1.29 10.25
C LYS A 71 -15.35 -1.44 11.77
#